data_AF-A1ARY1-F1
#
_entry.id   AF-A1ARY1-F1
#
_cell.length_a   1.000
_cell.length_b   1.000
_cell.length_c   1.000
_cell.angle_alpha   90.00
_cell.angle_beta   90.00
_cell.angle_gamma   90.00
#
_symmetry.space_group_name_H-M   'P 1'
#
loop_
_entity.id
_entity.type
_entity.pdbx_description
1 polymer ?
#
loop_
_entity_poly.entity_id
_entity_poly.type
_entity_poly.pdbx_seq_one_letter_code
_entity_poly.pdbx_strand_id
1 'polypeptide(L)'
;MILFRTPTHRLFVACILLFPLLSACTAFSAWDTSWQRGDAPPPAPLAVERSPVPAASEMPAGEIPVAAPQLPDTVDPPLPDPGRPPVVSQGDISYENTTITEDVVWSGSVLVRGYLVIASPATVRIEPGTVVRFMKSLLSRQTPRLVVMGRLHCNGSAGQPVRFTPNVARPERGDWGGILLLSSEKRNQLDHVLIEGATAGIEAGFSTLSATDVAIRRCTVGMLLRDSSASLSAASVDDCETGLELLDSEVDLRDSALSSNQRGIVARRTTLVLLAVSLRENQQSGVTALDCRVRFTSCQLAANGGGGAHLAESEGNISGSRFVANRGVGLELVSSRLKVQGSLFTATAGDGMRVNDGRSLVWGNSFEGNSGYNLAISGHDRIVAVGNWWGSDQESSIAAKLLDGTKDPRGGRVEFFPWLVQRPVNVP
;
A
#
# COMPACT_ATOMS: atom_id res chain seq x y z
N MET A 1 47.14 -9.83 -68.06
CA MET A 1 46.04 -10.19 -68.97
C MET A 1 44.78 -9.48 -68.46
N ILE A 2 44.33 -8.41 -69.14
CA ILE A 2 42.99 -7.75 -69.11
C ILE A 2 42.41 -7.41 -67.69
N LEU A 3 42.48 -6.16 -67.16
CA LEU A 3 41.60 -4.96 -67.37
C LEU A 3 40.13 -5.18 -66.90
N PHE A 4 39.41 -4.31 -66.17
CA PHE A 4 39.25 -2.83 -66.16
C PHE A 4 39.09 -2.28 -64.69
N ARG A 5 39.60 -1.10 -64.26
CA ARG A 5 39.24 0.34 -64.50
C ARG A 5 37.96 0.90 -63.79
N THR A 6 38.11 1.41 -62.56
CA THR A 6 37.93 2.83 -62.06
C THR A 6 37.20 3.92 -62.91
N PRO A 7 36.83 5.13 -62.38
CA PRO A 7 36.35 5.59 -61.04
C PRO A 7 35.33 6.80 -61.05
N THR A 8 35.20 7.55 -59.94
CA THR A 8 34.76 8.99 -59.76
C THR A 8 33.26 9.38 -59.90
N HIS A 9 32.71 10.49 -59.33
CA HIS A 9 33.27 11.78 -58.83
C HIS A 9 32.60 12.35 -57.54
N ARG A 10 33.09 13.50 -57.04
CA ARG A 10 32.72 14.23 -55.79
C ARG A 10 31.95 15.55 -56.04
N LEU A 11 31.50 16.15 -54.92
CA LEU A 11 31.21 17.58 -54.61
C LEU A 11 29.74 18.03 -54.70
N PHE A 12 29.24 19.06 -53.99
CA PHE A 12 29.42 19.79 -52.71
C PHE A 12 28.78 21.19 -52.92
N VAL A 13 28.35 21.90 -51.86
CA VAL A 13 27.78 23.28 -51.85
C VAL A 13 26.35 23.35 -52.43
N ALA A 14 25.25 23.70 -51.72
CA ALA A 14 24.91 24.60 -50.59
C ALA A 14 24.48 26.04 -51.01
N CYS A 15 23.59 26.65 -50.18
CA CYS A 15 23.03 28.02 -50.27
C CYS A 15 21.86 28.24 -51.29
N ILE A 16 20.84 29.09 -51.07
CA ILE A 16 20.33 29.85 -49.91
C ILE A 16 18.91 30.43 -50.27
N LEU A 17 17.97 30.54 -49.31
CA LEU A 17 16.71 31.37 -49.26
C LEU A 17 15.73 31.32 -50.48
N LEU A 18 14.40 31.24 -50.31
CA LEU A 18 13.50 32.31 -49.82
C LEU A 18 12.08 31.78 -49.52
N PHE A 19 11.40 32.40 -48.55
CA PHE A 19 9.93 32.43 -48.41
C PHE A 19 9.39 33.67 -49.15
N PRO A 20 8.12 33.69 -49.63
CA PRO A 20 7.12 34.48 -48.89
C PRO A 20 5.68 33.92 -48.90
N LEU A 21 4.82 34.59 -48.11
CA LEU A 21 3.37 34.35 -47.94
C LEU A 21 2.54 34.83 -49.15
N LEU A 22 1.31 34.30 -49.34
CA LEU A 22 0.03 34.99 -49.04
C LEU A 22 -1.22 34.20 -49.53
N SER A 23 -2.31 34.33 -48.76
CA SER A 23 -3.75 34.50 -49.09
C SER A 23 -4.31 34.24 -50.51
N ALA A 24 -5.59 33.91 -50.73
CA ALA A 24 -6.75 33.49 -49.90
C ALA A 24 -7.97 33.20 -50.83
N CYS A 25 -9.16 32.89 -50.27
CA CYS A 25 -10.51 32.95 -50.89
C CYS A 25 -10.82 31.90 -52.00
N THR A 26 -12.05 31.51 -52.37
CA THR A 26 -13.47 31.48 -51.86
C THR A 26 -14.30 30.68 -52.90
N ALA A 27 -15.49 30.10 -52.69
CA ALA A 27 -16.32 29.65 -51.56
C ALA A 27 -17.57 28.92 -52.15
N PHE A 28 -18.69 28.82 -51.42
CA PHE A 28 -20.05 28.37 -51.87
C PHE A 28 -20.21 26.85 -52.17
N SER A 29 -21.36 26.20 -51.91
CA SER A 29 -22.63 26.59 -51.23
C SER A 29 -23.33 25.29 -50.77
N ALA A 30 -23.76 25.14 -49.51
CA ALA A 30 -24.99 25.66 -48.89
C ALA A 30 -26.29 24.94 -49.29
N TRP A 31 -26.94 24.32 -48.30
CA TRP A 31 -28.40 24.28 -48.16
C TRP A 31 -28.75 24.77 -46.76
N ASP A 32 -29.84 25.52 -46.67
CA ASP A 32 -30.28 26.34 -45.53
C ASP A 32 -31.82 26.19 -45.40
N THR A 33 -32.39 26.90 -44.44
CA THR A 33 -33.80 26.94 -44.00
C THR A 33 -34.18 25.82 -43.03
N SER A 34 -34.74 26.12 -41.86
CA SER A 34 -34.93 27.42 -41.18
C SER A 34 -35.24 27.17 -39.69
N TRP A 35 -35.17 28.22 -38.85
CA TRP A 35 -36.17 28.61 -37.83
C TRP A 35 -35.56 29.64 -36.86
N GLN A 36 -36.33 30.67 -36.52
CA GLN A 36 -35.88 31.83 -35.74
C GLN A 36 -36.07 31.69 -34.22
N ARG A 37 -35.42 32.61 -33.48
CA ARG A 37 -35.36 32.73 -32.02
C ARG A 37 -36.71 32.65 -31.29
N GLY A 38 -36.68 32.09 -30.09
CA GLY A 38 -37.58 32.39 -28.98
C GLY A 38 -36.94 31.92 -27.67
N ASP A 39 -36.59 32.85 -26.78
CA ASP A 39 -36.01 32.52 -25.47
C ASP A 39 -37.05 31.90 -24.52
N ALA A 40 -36.70 30.78 -23.88
CA ALA A 40 -37.42 30.24 -22.72
C ALA A 40 -36.44 29.48 -21.80
N PRO A 41 -36.47 29.70 -20.47
CA PRO A 41 -35.56 29.05 -19.52
C PRO A 41 -35.91 27.57 -19.27
N PRO A 42 -34.96 26.75 -18.78
CA PRO A 42 -35.19 25.32 -18.51
C PRO A 42 -36.20 25.08 -17.37
N PRO A 43 -36.92 23.93 -17.39
CA PRO A 43 -37.97 23.63 -16.42
C PRO A 43 -37.41 23.37 -15.01
N ALA A 44 -38.20 23.74 -14.00
CA ALA A 44 -37.90 23.54 -12.58
C ALA A 44 -37.94 22.05 -12.16
N PRO A 45 -37.17 21.64 -11.14
CA PRO A 45 -37.17 20.26 -10.65
C PRO A 45 -38.51 19.87 -9.99
N LEU A 46 -38.84 18.59 -10.10
CA LEU A 46 -40.09 18.00 -9.61
C LEU A 46 -40.24 18.15 -8.08
N ALA A 47 -41.45 18.54 -7.65
CA ALA A 47 -41.79 18.65 -6.24
C ALA A 47 -41.96 17.26 -5.61
N VAL A 48 -41.29 17.02 -4.48
CA VAL A 48 -41.56 15.86 -3.62
C VAL A 48 -42.79 16.15 -2.78
N GLU A 49 -43.89 15.43 -3.02
CA GLU A 49 -45.08 15.50 -2.18
C GLU A 49 -44.75 15.09 -0.74
N ARG A 50 -45.03 15.97 0.21
CA ARG A 50 -44.98 15.65 1.64
C ARG A 50 -46.33 15.09 2.07
N SER A 51 -46.36 13.81 2.46
CA SER A 51 -47.55 13.20 3.05
C SER A 51 -47.99 13.95 4.32
N PRO A 52 -49.31 14.11 4.57
CA PRO A 52 -49.81 14.87 5.71
C PRO A 52 -49.56 14.15 7.05
N VAL A 53 -49.20 14.94 8.06
CA VAL A 53 -49.09 14.49 9.46
C VAL A 53 -50.51 14.29 10.03
N PRO A 54 -50.85 13.13 10.62
CA PRO A 54 -52.14 12.95 11.26
C PRO A 54 -52.26 13.78 12.54
N ALA A 55 -53.46 14.29 12.81
CA ALA A 55 -53.74 15.19 13.93
C ALA A 55 -53.55 14.51 15.29
N ALA A 56 -53.10 15.28 16.28
CA ALA A 56 -52.94 14.83 17.66
C ALA A 56 -54.32 14.53 18.29
N SER A 57 -54.43 13.36 18.92
CA SER A 57 -55.54 13.00 19.81
C SER A 57 -55.19 13.32 21.25
N GLU A 58 -56.01 14.15 21.90
CA GLU A 58 -55.88 14.45 23.33
C GLU A 58 -56.21 13.21 24.19
N MET A 59 -55.39 12.97 25.21
CA MET A 59 -55.65 12.01 26.29
C MET A 59 -55.34 12.70 27.63
N PRO A 60 -56.07 12.37 28.72
CA PRO A 60 -56.17 13.23 29.90
C PRO A 60 -54.94 13.18 30.82
N ALA A 61 -54.78 14.25 31.60
CA ALA A 61 -53.68 14.45 32.54
C ALA A 61 -53.71 13.45 33.70
N GLY A 62 -52.58 12.77 33.92
CA GLY A 62 -52.24 12.09 35.17
C GLY A 62 -50.86 12.58 35.64
N GLU A 63 -50.81 13.28 36.76
CA GLU A 63 -49.56 13.78 37.33
C GLU A 63 -48.71 12.63 37.88
N ILE A 64 -47.53 12.43 37.28
CA ILE A 64 -46.43 11.66 37.88
C ILE A 64 -45.37 12.69 38.27
N PRO A 65 -44.94 12.79 39.55
CA PRO A 65 -43.95 13.77 39.96
C PRO A 65 -42.60 13.42 39.35
N VAL A 66 -42.16 14.23 38.38
CA VAL A 66 -40.82 14.13 37.78
C VAL A 66 -39.80 14.58 38.81
N ALA A 67 -39.11 13.62 39.44
CA ALA A 67 -37.91 13.91 40.21
C ALA A 67 -36.86 14.57 39.30
N ALA A 68 -36.25 15.67 39.75
CA ALA A 68 -35.21 16.34 38.98
C ALA A 68 -34.05 15.38 38.70
N PRO A 69 -33.52 15.33 37.46
CA PRO A 69 -32.39 14.46 37.15
C PRO A 69 -31.18 14.92 37.96
N GLN A 70 -30.68 14.04 38.84
CA GLN A 70 -29.44 14.30 39.55
C GLN A 70 -28.30 14.31 38.52
N LEU A 71 -27.45 15.33 38.59
CA LEU A 71 -26.21 15.38 37.83
C LEU A 71 -25.37 14.16 38.21
N PRO A 72 -24.83 13.39 37.24
CA PRO A 72 -23.99 12.25 37.58
C PRO A 72 -22.75 12.72 38.35
N ASP A 73 -22.38 11.93 39.36
CA ASP A 73 -21.25 12.21 40.25
C ASP A 73 -19.96 12.51 39.49
N THR A 74 -19.07 13.25 40.15
CA THR A 74 -17.73 13.58 39.67
C THR A 74 -17.06 12.36 39.06
N VAL A 75 -16.91 12.37 37.73
CA VAL A 75 -16.22 11.30 37.01
C VAL A 75 -14.77 11.26 37.47
N ASP A 76 -14.41 10.24 38.26
CA ASP A 76 -13.03 10.00 38.62
C ASP A 76 -12.17 9.99 37.34
N PRO A 77 -11.07 10.76 37.30
CA PRO A 77 -10.17 10.72 36.16
C PRO A 77 -9.62 9.29 36.02
N PRO A 78 -9.48 8.77 34.79
CA PRO A 78 -9.00 7.42 34.58
C PRO A 78 -7.63 7.24 35.23
N LEU A 79 -7.58 6.44 36.30
CA LEU A 79 -6.35 6.18 37.04
C LEU A 79 -5.26 5.67 36.08
N PRO A 80 -3.98 6.05 36.28
CA PRO A 80 -2.87 5.46 35.54
C PRO A 80 -2.92 3.94 35.64
N ASP A 81 -2.64 3.22 34.54
CA ASP A 81 -2.58 1.76 34.55
C ASP A 81 -1.58 1.29 35.63
N PRO A 82 -2.04 0.65 36.73
CA PRO A 82 -1.17 0.33 37.85
C PRO A 82 -0.06 -0.67 37.51
N GLY A 83 -0.14 -1.34 36.35
CA GLY A 83 0.93 -2.20 35.82
C GLY A 83 1.98 -1.47 34.98
N ARG A 84 1.75 -0.23 34.53
CA ARG A 84 2.60 0.50 33.56
C ARG A 84 2.83 1.96 33.97
N PRO A 85 3.78 2.24 34.89
CA PRO A 85 4.06 3.62 35.29
C PRO A 85 4.64 4.45 34.13
N PRO A 86 4.38 5.78 34.13
CA PRO A 86 4.89 6.67 33.09
C PRO A 86 6.42 6.85 33.17
N VAL A 87 7.10 6.95 32.01
CA VAL A 87 8.57 7.10 31.94
C VAL A 87 9.02 8.50 32.31
N VAL A 88 8.31 9.54 31.84
CA VAL A 88 8.55 10.93 32.22
C VAL A 88 7.28 11.58 32.75
N SER A 89 7.42 12.37 33.82
CA SER A 89 6.33 13.20 34.35
C SER A 89 6.14 14.49 33.55
N GLN A 90 7.21 15.01 32.94
CA GLN A 90 7.26 16.25 32.17
C GLN A 90 8.30 16.12 31.04
N GLY A 91 8.04 16.73 29.89
CA GLY A 91 9.03 16.93 28.81
C GLY A 91 9.45 18.39 28.70
N ASP A 92 10.56 18.65 28.00
CA ASP A 92 11.07 19.98 27.66
C ASP A 92 9.98 20.83 26.96
N ILE A 93 9.19 20.16 26.11
CA ILE A 93 7.94 20.67 25.54
C ILE A 93 6.82 19.75 26.02
N SER A 94 5.70 20.31 26.50
CA SER A 94 4.54 19.55 26.96
C SER A 94 3.24 20.10 26.37
N TYR A 95 2.40 19.20 25.85
CA TYR A 95 1.09 19.50 25.26
C TYR A 95 -0.01 18.66 25.91
N GLU A 96 -1.22 19.20 26.04
CA GLU A 96 -2.41 18.46 26.48
C GLU A 96 -3.65 18.89 25.70
N ASN A 97 -4.29 17.94 25.00
CA ASN A 97 -5.55 18.11 24.25
C ASN A 97 -5.63 19.41 23.42
N THR A 98 -4.58 19.74 22.67
CA THR A 98 -4.38 21.06 22.07
C THR A 98 -4.13 21.03 20.56
N THR A 99 -4.16 22.21 19.94
CA THR A 99 -3.99 22.42 18.51
C THR A 99 -2.85 23.42 18.26
N ILE A 100 -1.89 23.04 17.44
CA ILE A 100 -0.82 23.89 16.92
C ILE A 100 -1.31 24.54 15.63
N THR A 101 -1.38 25.87 15.62
CA THR A 101 -1.82 26.71 14.49
C THR A 101 -0.69 27.48 13.82
N GLU A 102 0.52 27.44 14.37
CA GLU A 102 1.70 28.17 13.90
C GLU A 102 2.87 27.20 13.63
N ASP A 103 3.87 27.63 12.86
CA ASP A 103 5.08 26.83 12.61
C ASP A 103 5.89 26.65 13.90
N VAL A 104 6.19 25.41 14.28
CA VAL A 104 6.91 25.06 15.52
C VAL A 104 8.09 24.13 15.19
N VAL A 105 9.19 24.29 15.94
CA VAL A 105 10.32 23.36 15.94
C VAL A 105 10.33 22.59 17.26
N TRP A 106 10.46 21.26 17.20
CA TRP A 106 10.64 20.40 18.36
C TRP A 106 12.07 19.87 18.42
N SER A 107 12.62 19.87 19.63
CA SER A 107 13.90 19.26 19.99
C SER A 107 13.81 18.67 21.41
N GLY A 108 14.70 17.73 21.75
CA GLY A 108 14.74 17.12 23.09
C GLY A 108 13.59 16.14 23.36
N SER A 109 12.93 16.26 24.52
CA SER A 109 11.83 15.41 24.95
C SER A 109 10.49 16.15 24.87
N VAL A 110 9.61 15.71 23.96
CA VAL A 110 8.24 16.23 23.84
C VAL A 110 7.27 15.27 24.55
N LEU A 111 6.38 15.79 25.40
CA LEU A 111 5.34 15.00 26.06
C LEU A 111 3.94 15.45 25.60
N VAL A 112 3.14 14.50 25.10
CA VAL A 112 1.77 14.73 24.64
C VAL A 112 0.79 13.97 25.52
N ARG A 113 -0.13 14.69 26.18
CA ARG A 113 -1.25 14.12 26.95
C ARG A 113 -2.54 14.19 26.13
N GLY A 114 -3.17 13.05 25.90
CA GLY A 114 -4.34 12.97 25.02
C GLY A 114 -3.98 13.29 23.56
N TYR A 115 -4.79 14.09 22.88
CA TYR A 115 -4.56 14.40 21.46
C TYR A 115 -3.69 15.64 21.25
N LEU A 116 -3.04 15.70 20.09
CA LEU A 116 -2.39 16.89 19.56
C LEU A 116 -2.75 17.04 18.08
N VAL A 117 -3.28 18.20 17.69
CA VAL A 117 -3.62 18.51 16.30
C VAL A 117 -2.63 19.51 15.73
N ILE A 118 -2.07 19.24 14.54
CA ILE A 118 -1.33 20.22 13.73
C ILE A 118 -2.31 20.70 12.65
N ALA A 119 -2.88 21.89 12.83
CA ALA A 119 -3.85 22.45 11.90
C ALA A 119 -3.18 22.93 10.60
N SER A 120 -3.91 22.95 9.48
CA SER A 120 -3.43 23.67 8.30
C SER A 120 -3.46 25.19 8.56
N PRO A 121 -2.44 25.97 8.16
CA PRO A 121 -1.27 25.62 7.34
C PRO A 121 0.02 25.31 8.14
N ALA A 122 -0.09 25.08 9.45
CA ALA A 122 1.04 24.96 10.38
C ALA A 122 2.00 23.80 10.04
N THR A 123 3.27 24.00 10.36
CA THR A 123 4.36 23.05 10.10
C THR A 123 5.07 22.72 11.41
N VAL A 124 5.03 21.46 11.82
CA VAL A 124 5.93 20.98 12.87
C VAL A 124 7.17 20.38 12.22
N ARG A 125 8.32 20.96 12.55
CA ARG A 125 9.65 20.44 12.22
C ARG A 125 10.23 19.77 13.46
N ILE A 126 10.76 18.57 13.31
CA ILE A 126 11.32 17.79 14.42
C ILE A 126 12.80 17.52 14.15
N GLU A 127 13.65 18.01 15.05
CA GLU A 127 15.11 17.92 14.96
C GLU A 127 15.61 16.50 15.31
N PRO A 128 16.84 16.12 14.87
CA PRO A 128 17.43 14.82 15.16
C PRO A 128 17.42 14.46 16.65
N GLY A 129 17.18 13.19 16.96
CA GLY A 129 17.21 12.65 18.33
C GLY A 129 16.03 13.06 19.22
N THR A 130 15.05 13.80 18.70
CA THR A 130 13.85 14.17 19.46
C THR A 130 13.02 12.95 19.82
N VAL A 131 12.57 12.86 21.07
CA VAL A 131 11.70 11.78 21.56
C VAL A 131 10.33 12.35 21.94
N VAL A 132 9.31 11.99 21.16
CA VAL A 132 7.90 12.36 21.38
C VAL A 132 7.20 11.22 22.11
N ARG A 133 6.73 11.50 23.33
CA ARG A 133 6.06 10.54 24.22
C ARG A 133 4.58 10.83 24.33
N PHE A 134 3.74 9.80 24.15
CA PHE A 134 2.28 9.92 24.24
C PHE A 134 1.73 9.24 25.50
N MET A 135 0.81 9.89 26.20
CA MET A 135 0.08 9.28 27.32
C MET A 135 -1.38 9.73 27.37
N LYS A 136 -2.23 8.93 28.01
CA LYS A 136 -3.63 9.28 28.25
C LYS A 136 -3.69 10.58 29.08
N SER A 137 -4.57 11.49 28.68
CA SER A 137 -4.92 12.67 29.49
C SER A 137 -5.94 12.24 30.55
N LEU A 138 -5.87 12.83 31.74
CA LEU A 138 -6.90 12.63 32.77
C LEU A 138 -8.22 13.33 32.40
N LEU A 139 -8.17 14.27 31.46
CA LEU A 139 -9.30 15.08 30.98
C LEU A 139 -10.02 14.46 29.78
N SER A 140 -9.50 13.37 29.18
CA SER A 140 -10.06 12.75 27.98
C SER A 140 -10.00 11.22 28.04
N ARG A 141 -11.12 10.58 27.70
CA ARG A 141 -11.20 9.11 27.54
C ARG A 141 -10.68 8.61 26.18
N GLN A 142 -10.28 9.52 25.27
CA GLN A 142 -9.77 9.14 23.96
C GLN A 142 -8.31 8.67 24.04
N THR A 143 -7.96 7.69 23.21
CA THR A 143 -6.58 7.23 23.02
C THR A 143 -5.70 8.40 22.53
N PRO A 144 -4.53 8.66 23.16
CA PRO A 144 -3.67 9.77 22.76
C PRO A 144 -3.15 9.56 21.34
N ARG A 145 -3.18 10.61 20.50
CA ARG A 145 -2.75 10.52 19.10
C ARG A 145 -2.27 11.86 18.55
N LEU A 146 -1.42 11.80 17.51
CA LEU A 146 -1.03 12.97 16.73
C LEU A 146 -1.91 13.04 15.48
N VAL A 147 -2.59 14.16 15.25
CA VAL A 147 -3.40 14.43 14.04
C VAL A 147 -2.72 15.53 13.24
N VAL A 148 -2.43 15.29 11.97
CA VAL A 148 -1.71 16.19 11.07
C VAL A 148 -2.62 16.56 9.90
N MET A 149 -3.15 17.78 9.95
CA MET A 149 -3.88 18.42 8.85
C MET A 149 -3.02 19.47 8.12
N GLY A 150 -2.04 20.04 8.83
CA GLY A 150 -0.98 20.88 8.26
C GLY A 150 0.17 20.04 7.68
N ARG A 151 1.38 20.21 8.23
CA ARG A 151 2.59 19.49 7.79
C ARG A 151 3.38 18.94 8.95
N LEU A 152 3.90 17.71 8.77
CA LEU A 152 4.91 17.09 9.61
C LEU A 152 6.20 16.86 8.82
N HIS A 153 7.32 17.33 9.37
CA HIS A 153 8.67 17.14 8.81
C HIS A 153 9.61 16.64 9.91
N CYS A 154 10.03 15.38 9.84
CA CYS A 154 10.96 14.78 10.80
C CYS A 154 12.34 14.62 10.16
N ASN A 155 13.33 15.32 10.70
CA ASN A 155 14.71 15.32 10.24
C ASN A 155 15.57 14.44 11.15
N GLY A 156 15.24 13.15 11.27
CA GLY A 156 16.10 12.22 11.98
C GLY A 156 17.43 11.99 11.24
N SER A 157 18.39 11.40 11.95
CA SER A 157 19.61 10.86 11.35
C SER A 157 19.87 9.44 11.84
N ALA A 158 20.65 8.63 11.10
CA ALA A 158 20.96 7.25 11.49
C ALA A 158 21.59 7.12 12.89
N GLY A 159 22.32 8.13 13.38
CA GLY A 159 22.86 8.17 14.74
C GLY A 159 21.93 8.75 15.79
N GLN A 160 20.93 9.54 15.38
CA GLN A 160 19.96 10.22 16.23
C GLN A 160 18.57 10.22 15.54
N PRO A 161 17.86 9.08 15.52
CA PRO A 161 16.54 8.99 14.91
C PRO A 161 15.50 9.74 15.76
N VAL A 162 14.44 10.23 15.11
CA VAL A 162 13.27 10.78 15.81
C VAL A 162 12.41 9.62 16.31
N ARG A 163 11.98 9.63 17.57
CA ARG A 163 11.21 8.51 18.16
C ARG A 163 9.82 8.95 18.62
N PHE A 164 8.79 8.30 18.11
CA PHE A 164 7.41 8.38 18.59
C PHE A 164 7.06 7.10 19.35
N THR A 165 6.72 7.22 20.64
CA THR A 165 6.51 6.08 21.54
C THR A 165 5.44 6.42 22.59
N PRO A 166 4.70 5.45 23.15
CA PRO A 166 3.97 5.71 24.38
C PRO A 166 4.93 6.06 25.52
N ASN A 167 4.46 6.79 26.52
CA ASN A 167 5.20 7.19 27.71
C ASN A 167 5.31 6.05 28.74
N VAL A 168 5.50 4.80 28.33
CA VAL A 168 5.60 3.62 29.22
C VAL A 168 6.91 2.88 28.95
N ALA A 169 7.43 2.21 29.99
CA ALA A 169 8.74 1.56 29.91
C ALA A 169 8.78 0.35 28.95
N ARG A 170 7.63 -0.25 28.66
CA ARG A 170 7.46 -1.37 27.73
C ARG A 170 6.28 -1.07 26.79
N PRO A 171 6.53 -0.52 25.59
CA PRO A 171 5.49 -0.29 24.60
C PRO A 171 4.84 -1.60 24.14
N GLU A 172 3.52 -1.64 24.19
CA GLU A 172 2.65 -2.68 23.63
C GLU A 172 1.73 -2.09 22.54
N ARG A 173 1.16 -2.98 21.72
CA ARG A 173 0.28 -2.61 20.59
C ARG A 173 -0.96 -1.85 21.11
N GLY A 174 -1.11 -0.60 20.72
CA GLY A 174 -2.29 0.22 21.05
C GLY A 174 -2.21 1.02 22.36
N ASP A 175 -1.04 1.14 22.99
CA ASP A 175 -0.86 2.08 24.13
C ASP A 175 -1.18 3.54 23.73
N TRP A 176 -1.02 3.88 22.44
CA TRP A 176 -1.42 5.15 21.83
C TRP A 176 -1.96 4.95 20.41
N GLY A 177 -2.63 5.96 19.86
CA GLY A 177 -3.37 5.89 18.59
C GLY A 177 -2.54 6.18 17.34
N GLY A 178 -1.27 6.53 17.49
CA GLY A 178 -0.34 6.77 16.37
C GLY A 178 -0.42 8.15 15.71
N ILE A 179 0.17 8.24 14.51
CA ILE A 179 0.20 9.44 13.67
C ILE A 179 -0.88 9.33 12.60
N LEU A 180 -1.88 10.22 12.62
CA LEU A 180 -2.90 10.36 11.59
C LEU A 180 -2.58 11.55 10.68
N LEU A 181 -2.29 11.28 9.41
CA LEU A 181 -2.23 12.28 8.34
C LEU A 181 -3.63 12.38 7.71
N LEU A 182 -4.27 13.55 7.80
CA LEU A 182 -5.67 13.71 7.36
C LEU A 182 -5.81 14.91 6.44
N SER A 183 -6.12 14.64 5.16
CA SER A 183 -6.35 15.66 4.12
C SER A 183 -5.21 16.69 4.01
N SER A 184 -3.96 16.28 4.24
CA SER A 184 -2.83 17.21 4.24
C SER A 184 -2.51 17.67 2.81
N GLU A 185 -2.73 18.96 2.53
CA GLU A 185 -2.52 19.57 1.19
C GLU A 185 -1.08 19.48 0.68
N LYS A 186 -0.11 19.21 1.56
CA LYS A 186 1.33 19.21 1.28
C LYS A 186 1.93 17.90 1.73
N ARG A 187 2.94 17.43 0.99
CA ARG A 187 3.71 16.22 1.28
C ARG A 187 4.29 16.26 2.71
N ASN A 188 4.00 15.23 3.50
CA ASN A 188 4.67 14.99 4.78
C ASN A 188 5.96 14.21 4.55
N GLN A 189 6.97 14.47 5.39
CA GLN A 189 8.31 13.89 5.25
C GLN A 189 8.80 13.31 6.59
N LEU A 190 9.20 12.04 6.56
CA LEU A 190 9.66 11.28 7.72
C LEU A 190 11.00 10.61 7.40
N ASP A 191 12.11 11.19 7.84
CA ASP A 191 13.44 10.62 7.62
C ASP A 191 14.05 10.14 8.96
N HIS A 192 14.57 8.90 8.99
CA HIS A 192 15.13 8.21 10.17
C HIS A 192 14.20 8.29 11.40
N VAL A 193 13.02 7.67 11.30
CA VAL A 193 11.95 7.74 12.32
C VAL A 193 11.65 6.37 12.89
N LEU A 194 11.59 6.26 14.23
CA LEU A 194 11.12 5.08 14.96
C LEU A 194 9.73 5.33 15.53
N ILE A 195 8.76 4.47 15.22
CA ILE A 195 7.38 4.51 15.72
C ILE A 195 7.06 3.19 16.42
N GLU A 196 6.66 3.24 17.69
CA GLU A 196 6.45 2.04 18.50
C GLU A 196 5.14 2.06 19.29
N GLY A 197 4.49 0.91 19.46
CA GLY A 197 3.36 0.73 20.40
C GLY A 197 2.03 1.38 19.99
N ALA A 198 1.86 1.73 18.71
CA ALA A 198 0.66 2.43 18.24
C ALA A 198 -0.49 1.47 17.86
N THR A 199 -1.73 1.97 17.79
CA THR A 199 -2.82 1.26 17.10
C THR A 199 -2.53 1.20 15.59
N ALA A 200 -2.32 2.35 14.96
CA ALA A 200 -1.79 2.46 13.60
C ALA A 200 -0.51 3.30 13.65
N GLY A 201 0.65 2.77 13.28
CA GLY A 201 1.91 3.53 13.35
C GLY A 201 1.84 4.83 12.54
N ILE A 202 1.43 4.70 11.28
CA ILE A 202 1.02 5.82 10.42
C ILE A 202 -0.34 5.47 9.81
N GLU A 203 -1.36 6.28 10.08
CA GLU A 203 -2.63 6.28 9.37
C GLU A 203 -2.64 7.47 8.40
N ALA A 204 -3.01 7.27 7.13
CA ALA A 204 -3.16 8.35 6.15
C ALA A 204 -4.50 8.26 5.41
N GLY A 205 -5.23 9.38 5.38
CA GLY A 205 -6.42 9.58 4.57
C GLY A 205 -6.26 10.81 3.68
N PHE A 206 -6.50 10.67 2.37
CA PHE A 206 -6.40 11.76 1.38
C PHE A 206 -5.08 12.56 1.47
N SER A 207 -3.96 11.86 1.65
CA SER A 207 -2.67 12.48 2.00
C SER A 207 -1.50 11.93 1.17
N THR A 208 -0.40 12.69 1.12
CA THR A 208 0.85 12.28 0.46
C THR A 208 1.99 12.17 1.47
N LEU A 209 2.68 11.03 1.48
CA LEU A 209 3.79 10.72 2.37
C LEU A 209 5.08 10.38 1.60
N SER A 210 6.20 10.91 2.07
CA SER A 210 7.55 10.49 1.69
C SER A 210 8.27 10.05 2.95
N ALA A 211 8.85 8.85 2.96
CA ALA A 211 9.55 8.33 4.13
C ALA A 211 10.84 7.58 3.78
N THR A 212 11.88 7.82 4.58
CA THR A 212 13.23 7.24 4.41
C THR A 212 13.69 6.68 5.74
N ASP A 213 14.14 5.43 5.78
CA ASP A 213 14.61 4.75 7.01
C ASP A 213 13.61 4.86 8.18
N VAL A 214 12.34 4.53 7.92
CA VAL A 214 11.29 4.52 8.95
C VAL A 214 11.11 3.11 9.49
N ALA A 215 11.30 2.96 10.80
CA ALA A 215 11.07 1.74 11.56
C ALA A 215 9.73 1.84 12.31
N ILE A 216 8.81 0.89 12.07
CA ILE A 216 7.53 0.80 12.75
C ILE A 216 7.44 -0.55 13.44
N ARG A 217 7.29 -0.56 14.76
CA ARG A 217 7.34 -1.79 15.55
C ARG A 217 6.19 -1.91 16.54
N ARG A 218 5.72 -3.12 16.79
CA ARG A 218 4.72 -3.39 17.84
C ARG A 218 3.48 -2.51 17.70
N CYS A 219 2.98 -2.37 16.49
CA CYS A 219 1.71 -1.70 16.24
C CYS A 219 0.60 -2.74 15.95
N THR A 220 -0.68 -2.37 16.07
CA THR A 220 -1.74 -3.22 15.50
C THR A 220 -1.60 -3.21 13.97
N VAL A 221 -1.58 -2.02 13.37
CA VAL A 221 -1.23 -1.83 11.95
C VAL A 221 0.04 -0.98 11.86
N GLY A 222 1.02 -1.38 11.07
CA GLY A 222 2.25 -0.60 10.85
C GLY A 222 1.95 0.70 10.10
N MET A 223 1.43 0.58 8.87
CA MET A 223 0.84 1.71 8.13
C MET A 223 -0.51 1.36 7.54
N LEU A 224 -1.44 2.31 7.62
CA LEU A 224 -2.82 2.20 7.15
C LEU A 224 -3.11 3.36 6.18
N LEU A 225 -3.15 3.07 4.88
CA LEU A 225 -3.32 4.08 3.83
C LEU A 225 -4.68 3.94 3.15
N ARG A 226 -5.43 5.04 3.10
CA ARG A 226 -6.72 5.20 2.42
C ARG A 226 -6.66 6.40 1.49
N ASP A 227 -7.03 6.22 0.22
CA ASP A 227 -7.10 7.30 -0.77
C ASP A 227 -5.81 8.16 -0.81
N SER A 228 -4.65 7.52 -0.62
CA SER A 228 -3.38 8.19 -0.30
C SER A 228 -2.24 7.68 -1.18
N SER A 229 -1.16 8.47 -1.25
CA SER A 229 0.08 8.06 -1.93
C SER A 229 1.26 8.04 -0.96
N ALA A 230 2.09 7.00 -1.04
CA ALA A 230 3.30 6.86 -0.23
C ALA A 230 4.50 6.39 -1.05
N SER A 231 5.62 7.11 -0.90
CA SER A 231 6.93 6.68 -1.38
C SER A 231 7.81 6.36 -0.18
N LEU A 232 8.26 5.12 -0.07
CA LEU A 232 8.90 4.54 1.10
C LEU A 232 10.22 3.89 0.69
N SER A 233 11.31 4.25 1.36
CA SER A 233 12.63 3.68 1.11
C SER A 233 13.33 3.29 2.42
N ALA A 234 14.00 2.14 2.42
CA ALA A 234 14.62 1.55 3.61
C ALA A 234 13.68 1.39 4.82
N ALA A 235 12.37 1.27 4.61
CA ALA A 235 11.41 1.11 5.69
C ALA A 235 11.51 -0.28 6.34
N SER A 236 11.33 -0.36 7.65
CA SER A 236 11.20 -1.61 8.39
C SER A 236 9.87 -1.64 9.15
N VAL A 237 9.09 -2.71 8.97
CA VAL A 237 7.84 -2.92 9.72
C VAL A 237 7.87 -4.31 10.35
N ASP A 238 7.95 -4.35 11.68
CA ASP A 238 8.12 -5.59 12.44
C ASP A 238 7.20 -5.73 13.65
N ASP A 239 6.92 -6.97 14.03
CA ASP A 239 6.09 -7.33 15.20
C ASP A 239 4.72 -6.60 15.22
N CYS A 240 4.09 -6.39 14.06
CA CYS A 240 2.75 -5.83 13.94
C CYS A 240 1.69 -6.92 13.67
N GLU A 241 0.41 -6.62 13.83
CA GLU A 241 -0.65 -7.53 13.36
C GLU A 241 -0.75 -7.47 11.83
N THR A 242 -0.84 -6.26 11.27
CA THR A 242 -0.68 -6.02 9.84
C THR A 242 0.50 -5.08 9.61
N GLY A 243 1.43 -5.42 8.72
CA GLY A 243 2.54 -4.53 8.38
C GLY A 243 2.04 -3.29 7.61
N LEU A 244 1.49 -3.51 6.41
CA LEU A 244 0.85 -2.46 5.61
C LEU A 244 -0.58 -2.86 5.25
N GLU A 245 -1.54 -1.98 5.49
CA GLU A 245 -2.93 -2.11 5.05
C GLU A 245 -3.26 -0.96 4.10
N LEU A 246 -3.57 -1.29 2.85
CA LEU A 246 -3.64 -0.36 1.72
C LEU A 246 -4.99 -0.47 1.03
N LEU A 247 -5.68 0.66 0.90
CA LEU A 247 -7.01 0.75 0.31
C LEU A 247 -7.06 1.96 -0.63
N ASP A 248 -7.45 1.75 -1.89
CA ASP A 248 -7.65 2.83 -2.87
C ASP A 248 -6.42 3.77 -3.00
N SER A 249 -5.21 3.21 -2.89
CA SER A 249 -3.96 3.95 -2.68
C SER A 249 -2.86 3.61 -3.70
N GLU A 250 -1.79 4.41 -3.72
CA GLU A 250 -0.56 4.13 -4.49
C GLU A 250 0.65 4.05 -3.56
N VAL A 251 1.41 2.95 -3.65
CA VAL A 251 2.60 2.74 -2.81
C VAL A 251 3.79 2.28 -3.66
N ASP A 252 4.89 3.01 -3.54
CA ASP A 252 6.22 2.61 -4.01
C ASP A 252 7.10 2.32 -2.78
N LEU A 253 7.51 1.06 -2.64
CA LEU A 253 8.28 0.56 -1.50
C LEU A 253 9.61 -0.04 -2.00
N ARG A 254 10.72 0.50 -1.50
CA ARG A 254 12.07 0.18 -1.98
C ARG A 254 13.01 -0.22 -0.86
N ASP A 255 13.81 -1.27 -1.08
CA ASP A 255 14.88 -1.71 -0.17
C ASP A 255 14.41 -1.93 1.29
N SER A 256 13.15 -2.33 1.45
CA SER A 256 12.41 -2.33 2.73
C SER A 256 12.13 -3.74 3.24
N ALA A 257 11.93 -3.88 4.55
CA ALA A 257 11.69 -5.17 5.21
C ALA A 257 10.37 -5.18 5.99
N LEU A 258 9.54 -6.21 5.76
CA LEU A 258 8.32 -6.49 6.52
C LEU A 258 8.43 -7.90 7.09
N SER A 259 8.70 -7.98 8.40
CA SER A 259 9.05 -9.24 9.04
C SER A 259 8.38 -9.50 10.38
N SER A 260 8.11 -10.78 10.67
CA SER A 260 7.50 -11.21 11.93
C SER A 260 6.11 -10.59 12.23
N ASN A 261 5.43 -10.04 11.23
CA ASN A 261 4.07 -9.55 11.38
C ASN A 261 3.09 -10.74 11.29
N GLN A 262 1.85 -10.59 11.77
CA GLN A 262 0.84 -11.61 11.50
C GLN A 262 0.48 -11.62 10.00
N ARG A 263 0.27 -10.45 9.38
CA ARG A 263 0.08 -10.23 7.94
C ARG A 263 1.11 -9.20 7.45
N GLY A 264 1.80 -9.46 6.35
CA GLY A 264 2.80 -8.54 5.79
C GLY A 264 2.16 -7.32 5.12
N ILE A 265 1.65 -7.49 3.89
CA ILE A 265 0.91 -6.46 3.14
C ILE A 265 -0.49 -6.97 2.82
N VAL A 266 -1.51 -6.16 3.11
CA VAL A 266 -2.89 -6.36 2.69
C VAL A 266 -3.28 -5.17 1.82
N ALA A 267 -3.52 -5.40 0.53
CA ALA A 267 -3.80 -4.36 -0.46
C ALA A 267 -5.13 -4.60 -1.18
N ARG A 268 -5.90 -3.54 -1.38
CA ARG A 268 -7.18 -3.57 -2.12
C ARG A 268 -7.28 -2.34 -3.01
N ARG A 269 -7.64 -2.52 -4.29
CA ARG A 269 -7.78 -1.40 -5.27
C ARG A 269 -6.56 -0.46 -5.29
N THR A 270 -5.38 -1.05 -5.19
CA THR A 270 -4.13 -0.34 -4.89
C THR A 270 -3.10 -0.58 -6.00
N THR A 271 -2.33 0.44 -6.35
CA THR A 271 -1.11 0.27 -7.15
C THR A 271 0.06 0.01 -6.22
N LEU A 272 0.66 -1.18 -6.33
CA LEU A 272 1.69 -1.67 -5.41
C LEU A 272 2.99 -1.95 -6.17
N VAL A 273 3.98 -1.08 -6.00
CA VAL A 273 5.33 -1.23 -6.57
C VAL A 273 6.29 -1.63 -5.46
N LEU A 274 6.86 -2.83 -5.58
CA LEU A 274 7.85 -3.37 -4.64
C LEU A 274 9.18 -3.57 -5.37
N LEU A 275 10.25 -2.92 -4.89
CA LEU A 275 11.60 -3.07 -5.39
C LEU A 275 12.54 -3.51 -4.27
N ALA A 276 13.20 -4.65 -4.41
CA ALA A 276 14.12 -5.21 -3.40
C ALA A 276 13.49 -5.38 -1.99
N VAL A 277 12.17 -5.56 -1.93
CA VAL A 277 11.44 -5.69 -0.66
C VAL A 277 11.53 -7.11 -0.10
N SER A 278 11.76 -7.23 1.20
CA SER A 278 11.85 -8.50 1.92
C SER A 278 10.63 -8.71 2.82
N LEU A 279 9.80 -9.71 2.52
CA LEU A 279 8.59 -10.08 3.23
C LEU A 279 8.80 -11.45 3.86
N ARG A 280 9.24 -11.48 5.12
CA ARG A 280 9.79 -12.69 5.75
C ARG A 280 9.12 -13.06 7.06
N GLU A 281 8.94 -14.35 7.30
CA GLU A 281 8.51 -14.87 8.62
C GLU A 281 7.15 -14.32 9.09
N ASN A 282 6.31 -13.83 8.16
CA ASN A 282 4.98 -13.34 8.51
C ASN A 282 4.04 -14.53 8.75
N GLN A 283 3.29 -14.52 9.84
CA GLN A 283 2.63 -15.72 10.38
C GLN A 283 1.51 -16.26 9.47
N GLN A 284 0.83 -15.39 8.72
CA GLN A 284 -0.27 -15.74 7.82
C GLN A 284 0.09 -15.53 6.35
N SER A 285 0.43 -14.32 5.91
CA SER A 285 0.79 -14.07 4.51
C SER A 285 1.88 -13.01 4.38
N GLY A 286 2.74 -13.16 3.35
CA GLY A 286 3.65 -12.09 2.94
C GLY A 286 2.87 -10.95 2.28
N VAL A 287 2.17 -11.24 1.18
CA VAL A 287 1.30 -10.27 0.48
C VAL A 287 -0.08 -10.89 0.20
N THR A 288 -1.13 -10.12 0.42
CA THR A 288 -2.50 -10.40 -0.02
C THR A 288 -3.03 -9.18 -0.76
N ALA A 289 -3.24 -9.29 -2.06
CA ALA A 289 -3.71 -8.19 -2.90
C ALA A 289 -5.00 -8.57 -3.65
N LEU A 290 -5.97 -7.66 -3.70
CA LEU A 290 -7.25 -7.82 -4.42
C LEU A 290 -7.49 -6.61 -5.31
N ASP A 291 -7.83 -6.84 -6.59
CA ASP A 291 -8.09 -5.79 -7.58
C ASP A 291 -6.92 -4.78 -7.65
N CYS A 292 -5.70 -5.28 -7.77
CA CYS A 292 -4.47 -4.48 -7.64
C CYS A 292 -3.62 -4.49 -8.92
N ARG A 293 -2.95 -3.35 -9.16
CA ARG A 293 -1.88 -3.25 -10.16
C ARG A 293 -0.55 -3.45 -9.48
N VAL A 294 0.14 -4.57 -9.73
CA VAL A 294 1.35 -4.94 -8.99
C VAL A 294 2.61 -4.94 -9.86
N ARG A 295 3.73 -4.49 -9.28
CA ARG A 295 5.06 -4.65 -9.86
C ARG A 295 6.02 -5.11 -8.76
N PHE A 296 6.42 -6.38 -8.79
CA PHE A 296 7.44 -6.91 -7.87
C PHE A 296 8.75 -7.12 -8.62
N THR A 297 9.82 -6.50 -8.14
CA THR A 297 11.16 -6.60 -8.72
C THR A 297 12.16 -6.91 -7.61
N SER A 298 12.98 -7.96 -7.78
CA SER A 298 14.04 -8.33 -6.82
C SER A 298 13.55 -8.64 -5.39
N CYS A 299 12.26 -8.94 -5.21
CA CYS A 299 11.65 -9.12 -3.89
C CYS A 299 11.93 -10.51 -3.31
N GLN A 300 11.96 -10.64 -1.98
CA GLN A 300 12.12 -11.91 -1.28
C GLN A 300 10.89 -12.17 -0.39
N LEU A 301 10.06 -13.14 -0.75
CA LEU A 301 8.90 -13.57 0.02
C LEU A 301 9.20 -14.95 0.62
N ALA A 302 9.65 -14.99 1.87
CA ALA A 302 10.22 -16.21 2.46
C ALA A 302 9.69 -16.58 3.84
N ALA A 303 9.60 -17.88 4.13
CA ALA A 303 9.21 -18.43 5.42
C ALA A 303 7.84 -17.94 5.97
N ASN A 304 6.93 -17.47 5.10
CA ASN A 304 5.61 -17.01 5.51
C ASN A 304 4.65 -18.20 5.73
N GLY A 305 3.82 -18.13 6.78
CA GLY A 305 3.13 -19.30 7.34
C GLY A 305 1.96 -19.86 6.51
N GLY A 306 1.23 -19.01 5.77
CA GLY A 306 0.12 -19.39 4.89
C GLY A 306 0.36 -19.08 3.41
N GLY A 307 1.42 -18.38 3.05
CA GLY A 307 1.86 -18.19 1.66
C GLY A 307 2.75 -16.97 1.43
N GLY A 308 3.48 -16.96 0.32
CA GLY A 308 4.31 -15.83 -0.10
C GLY A 308 3.48 -14.65 -0.57
N ALA A 309 2.82 -14.77 -1.72
CA ALA A 309 1.84 -13.80 -2.21
C ALA A 309 0.55 -14.47 -2.70
N HIS A 310 -0.59 -13.87 -2.37
CA HIS A 310 -1.91 -14.18 -2.94
C HIS A 310 -2.41 -12.94 -3.68
N LEU A 311 -2.62 -13.05 -4.99
CA LEU A 311 -3.07 -11.97 -5.86
C LEU A 311 -4.40 -12.36 -6.52
N ALA A 312 -5.47 -11.66 -6.17
CA ALA A 312 -6.81 -11.86 -6.72
C ALA A 312 -7.21 -10.68 -7.61
N GLU A 313 -7.84 -10.96 -8.75
CA GLU A 313 -8.35 -9.97 -9.72
C GLU A 313 -7.29 -8.93 -10.13
N SER A 314 -6.01 -9.30 -10.10
CA SER A 314 -4.87 -8.38 -10.17
C SER A 314 -4.11 -8.50 -11.50
N GLU A 315 -3.41 -7.43 -11.88
CA GLU A 315 -2.59 -7.40 -13.09
C GLU A 315 -1.20 -6.79 -12.88
N GLY A 316 -0.25 -7.12 -13.76
CA GLY A 316 1.08 -6.53 -13.75
C GLY A 316 2.23 -7.50 -14.01
N ASN A 317 3.34 -7.34 -13.28
CA ASN A 317 4.58 -8.09 -13.52
C ASN A 317 5.34 -8.43 -12.22
N ILE A 318 5.82 -9.66 -12.14
CA ILE A 318 6.74 -10.16 -11.11
C ILE A 318 8.03 -10.57 -11.83
N SER A 319 9.16 -10.03 -11.38
CA SER A 319 10.48 -10.25 -11.98
C SER A 319 11.58 -10.37 -10.93
N GLY A 320 12.57 -11.24 -11.17
CA GLY A 320 13.76 -11.34 -10.32
C GLY A 320 13.46 -11.67 -8.86
N SER A 321 12.28 -12.23 -8.54
CA SER A 321 11.80 -12.37 -7.17
C SER A 321 11.97 -13.80 -6.65
N ARG A 322 12.12 -13.96 -5.34
CA ARG A 322 12.35 -15.26 -4.67
C ARG A 322 11.17 -15.60 -3.76
N PHE A 323 10.53 -16.73 -3.98
CA PHE A 323 9.49 -17.31 -3.14
C PHE A 323 10.06 -18.58 -2.49
N VAL A 324 10.45 -18.49 -1.21
CA VAL A 324 11.34 -19.47 -0.57
C VAL A 324 10.78 -19.99 0.74
N ALA A 325 10.72 -21.31 0.93
CA ALA A 325 10.37 -21.93 2.22
C ALA A 325 9.02 -21.47 2.83
N ASN A 326 8.10 -20.94 2.02
CA ASN A 326 6.76 -20.58 2.48
C ASN A 326 5.99 -21.86 2.81
N ARG A 327 5.26 -21.85 3.93
CA ARG A 327 4.51 -23.02 4.41
C ARG A 327 3.21 -23.25 3.63
N GLY A 328 2.62 -22.19 3.07
CA GLY A 328 1.58 -22.30 2.06
C GLY A 328 2.13 -22.26 0.62
N VAL A 329 1.36 -21.68 -0.30
CA VAL A 329 1.77 -21.48 -1.70
C VAL A 329 2.84 -20.39 -1.79
N GLY A 330 3.81 -20.53 -2.71
CA GLY A 330 4.75 -19.45 -3.02
C GLY A 330 4.03 -18.23 -3.62
N LEU A 331 3.44 -18.39 -4.80
CA LEU A 331 2.59 -17.40 -5.46
C LEU A 331 1.24 -18.01 -5.86
N GLU A 332 0.14 -17.49 -5.32
CA GLU A 332 -1.22 -17.83 -5.73
C GLU A 332 -1.84 -16.69 -6.53
N LEU A 333 -2.34 -17.02 -7.72
CA LEU A 333 -3.04 -16.09 -8.62
C LEU A 333 -4.50 -16.52 -8.74
N VAL A 334 -5.44 -15.60 -8.58
CA VAL A 334 -6.88 -15.84 -8.75
C VAL A 334 -7.45 -14.83 -9.72
N SER A 335 -8.09 -15.28 -10.82
CA SER A 335 -8.66 -14.42 -11.87
C SER A 335 -7.70 -13.32 -12.38
N SER A 336 -6.39 -13.60 -12.40
CA SER A 336 -5.34 -12.59 -12.49
C SER A 336 -4.49 -12.69 -13.76
N ARG A 337 -3.93 -11.54 -14.21
CA ARG A 337 -3.16 -11.40 -15.46
C ARG A 337 -1.76 -10.85 -15.17
N LEU A 338 -0.84 -11.74 -14.82
CA LEU A 338 0.54 -11.42 -14.49
C LEU A 338 1.50 -11.88 -15.58
N LYS A 339 2.60 -11.14 -15.73
CA LYS A 339 3.85 -11.62 -16.32
C LYS A 339 4.77 -12.06 -15.18
N VAL A 340 5.16 -13.32 -15.12
CA VAL A 340 6.04 -13.87 -14.06
C VAL A 340 7.31 -14.39 -14.72
N GLN A 341 8.44 -13.76 -14.46
CA GLN A 341 9.71 -14.08 -15.12
C GLN A 341 10.95 -13.99 -14.24
N GLY A 342 11.99 -14.73 -14.59
CA GLY A 342 13.30 -14.65 -13.93
C GLY A 342 13.25 -14.83 -12.41
N SER A 343 12.27 -15.58 -11.90
CA SER A 343 11.98 -15.70 -10.47
C SER A 343 12.24 -17.12 -9.97
N LEU A 344 12.55 -17.27 -8.68
CA LEU A 344 12.82 -18.54 -8.01
C LEU A 344 11.65 -18.95 -7.12
N PHE A 345 11.20 -20.19 -7.25
CA PHE A 345 10.19 -20.83 -6.42
C PHE A 345 10.80 -22.10 -5.83
N THR A 346 11.21 -22.06 -4.56
CA THR A 346 11.94 -23.17 -3.96
C THR A 346 11.56 -23.49 -2.51
N ALA A 347 11.62 -24.78 -2.18
CA ALA A 347 11.37 -25.33 -0.86
C ALA A 347 10.01 -24.96 -0.24
N THR A 348 9.00 -24.55 -1.02
CA THR A 348 7.66 -24.30 -0.47
C THR A 348 7.06 -25.60 0.06
N ALA A 349 6.38 -25.57 1.21
CA ALA A 349 5.68 -26.76 1.71
C ALA A 349 4.35 -26.97 0.96
N GLY A 350 3.71 -25.89 0.50
CA GLY A 350 2.66 -25.94 -0.51
C GLY A 350 3.21 -25.96 -1.94
N ASP A 351 2.36 -25.58 -2.89
CA ASP A 351 2.75 -25.43 -4.30
C ASP A 351 3.71 -24.24 -4.49
N GLY A 352 4.64 -24.32 -5.44
CA GLY A 352 5.51 -23.21 -5.80
C GLY A 352 4.69 -22.04 -6.35
N MET A 353 3.83 -22.33 -7.34
CA MET A 353 2.85 -21.40 -7.87
C MET A 353 1.49 -22.09 -8.08
N ARG A 354 0.39 -21.40 -7.80
CA ARG A 354 -0.98 -21.85 -8.09
C ARG A 354 -1.72 -20.80 -8.92
N VAL A 355 -2.52 -21.24 -9.88
CA VAL A 355 -3.36 -20.37 -10.71
C VAL A 355 -4.81 -20.87 -10.72
N ASN A 356 -5.70 -20.01 -10.25
CA ASN A 356 -7.14 -20.20 -10.22
C ASN A 356 -7.79 -19.20 -11.20
N ASP A 357 -7.80 -19.56 -12.47
CA ASP A 357 -8.21 -18.73 -13.61
C ASP A 357 -7.39 -17.45 -13.84
N GLY A 358 -7.50 -16.91 -15.06
CA GLY A 358 -6.70 -15.80 -15.54
C GLY A 358 -5.57 -16.22 -16.48
N ARG A 359 -5.16 -15.28 -17.33
CA ARG A 359 -4.26 -15.53 -18.47
C ARG A 359 -2.86 -15.01 -18.19
N SER A 360 -2.24 -15.57 -17.16
CA SER A 360 -0.88 -15.23 -16.76
C SER A 360 0.16 -15.95 -17.62
N LEU A 361 1.28 -15.29 -17.88
CA LEU A 361 2.41 -15.80 -18.66
C LEU A 361 3.59 -16.04 -17.71
N VAL A 362 4.16 -17.26 -17.75
CA VAL A 362 5.21 -17.69 -16.81
C VAL A 362 6.42 -18.18 -17.61
N TRP A 363 7.56 -17.49 -17.60
CA TRP A 363 8.74 -17.90 -18.39
C TRP A 363 10.08 -17.53 -17.74
N GLY A 364 11.14 -18.30 -18.00
CA GLY A 364 12.49 -18.01 -17.48
C GLY A 364 12.62 -18.13 -15.97
N ASN A 365 11.69 -18.80 -15.29
CA ASN A 365 11.70 -19.03 -13.84
C ASN A 365 12.39 -20.36 -13.49
N SER A 366 12.70 -20.54 -12.20
CA SER A 366 13.21 -21.80 -11.64
C SER A 366 12.26 -22.30 -10.57
N PHE A 367 11.72 -23.51 -10.75
CA PHE A 367 10.91 -24.22 -9.76
C PHE A 367 11.65 -25.49 -9.34
N GLU A 368 11.99 -25.63 -8.06
CA GLU A 368 12.76 -26.76 -7.55
C GLU A 368 12.46 -27.02 -6.06
N GLY A 369 12.59 -28.26 -5.57
CA GLY A 369 12.48 -28.57 -4.14
C GLY A 369 11.12 -28.28 -3.45
N ASN A 370 10.12 -27.77 -4.17
CA ASN A 370 8.78 -27.54 -3.63
C ASN A 370 8.12 -28.89 -3.27
N SER A 371 7.46 -28.95 -2.12
CA SER A 371 6.84 -30.19 -1.61
C SER A 371 5.54 -30.50 -2.35
N GLY A 372 4.69 -29.48 -2.57
CA GLY A 372 3.53 -29.54 -3.46
C GLY A 372 3.90 -29.61 -4.94
N TYR A 373 3.04 -29.12 -5.83
CA TYR A 373 3.37 -28.98 -7.24
C TYR A 373 4.30 -27.78 -7.48
N ASN A 374 5.10 -27.81 -8.54
CA ASN A 374 5.85 -26.63 -8.98
C ASN A 374 4.89 -25.57 -9.52
N LEU A 375 3.95 -25.99 -10.36
CA LEU A 375 2.80 -25.19 -10.82
C LEU A 375 1.53 -26.04 -10.73
N ALA A 376 0.50 -25.49 -10.10
CA ALA A 376 -0.84 -26.08 -10.03
C ALA A 376 -1.89 -25.17 -10.67
N ILE A 377 -2.74 -25.73 -11.53
CA ILE A 377 -3.97 -25.08 -12.00
C ILE A 377 -5.15 -25.63 -11.19
N SER A 378 -5.97 -24.74 -10.64
CA SER A 378 -7.27 -25.07 -10.03
C SER A 378 -8.46 -24.51 -10.81
N GLY A 379 -8.23 -23.54 -11.69
CA GLY A 379 -9.24 -22.99 -12.60
C GLY A 379 -9.32 -23.74 -13.93
N HIS A 380 -10.06 -23.18 -14.88
CA HIS A 380 -10.30 -23.75 -16.21
C HIS A 380 -9.41 -23.13 -17.31
N ASP A 381 -8.89 -21.91 -17.12
CA ASP A 381 -8.02 -21.23 -18.08
C ASP A 381 -6.71 -22.01 -18.36
N ARG A 382 -6.25 -22.01 -19.61
CA ARG A 382 -4.95 -22.52 -20.02
C ARG A 382 -3.84 -21.55 -19.64
N ILE A 383 -2.75 -22.06 -19.06
CA ILE A 383 -1.56 -21.27 -18.71
C ILE A 383 -0.39 -21.60 -19.63
N VAL A 384 0.29 -20.56 -20.10
CA VAL A 384 1.54 -20.67 -20.87
C VAL A 384 2.72 -20.52 -19.91
N ALA A 385 3.41 -21.63 -19.69
CA ALA A 385 4.50 -21.81 -18.74
C ALA A 385 5.79 -22.31 -19.41
N VAL A 386 6.09 -21.80 -20.61
CA VAL A 386 7.25 -22.22 -21.43
C VAL A 386 8.56 -21.56 -20.96
N GLY A 387 9.69 -22.18 -21.27
CA GLY A 387 11.02 -21.64 -21.00
C GLY A 387 11.38 -21.56 -19.52
N ASN A 388 10.76 -22.39 -18.65
CA ASN A 388 11.10 -22.49 -17.23
C ASN A 388 11.99 -23.71 -16.96
N TRP A 389 12.78 -23.64 -15.88
CA TRP A 389 13.41 -24.80 -15.27
C TRP A 389 12.47 -25.37 -14.19
N TRP A 390 12.28 -26.69 -14.20
CA TRP A 390 11.30 -27.39 -13.37
C TRP A 390 11.95 -28.35 -12.35
N GLY A 391 13.25 -28.22 -12.11
CA GLY A 391 14.02 -29.10 -11.23
C GLY A 391 14.50 -30.40 -11.89
N SER A 392 14.14 -30.62 -13.16
CA SER A 392 14.56 -31.76 -13.98
C SER A 392 14.47 -31.39 -15.46
N ASP A 393 15.21 -32.08 -16.31
CA ASP A 393 15.10 -32.05 -17.77
C ASP A 393 14.22 -33.19 -18.33
N GLN A 394 13.81 -34.14 -17.49
CA GLN A 394 13.02 -35.32 -17.88
C GLN A 394 11.51 -35.01 -17.85
N GLU A 395 10.84 -35.12 -19.00
CA GLU A 395 9.42 -34.80 -19.16
C GLU A 395 8.52 -35.46 -18.11
N SER A 396 8.73 -36.75 -17.82
CA SER A 396 7.95 -37.49 -16.83
C SER A 396 8.10 -36.93 -15.41
N SER A 397 9.29 -36.44 -15.04
CA SER A 397 9.56 -35.82 -13.73
C SER A 397 8.97 -34.42 -13.64
N ILE A 398 9.01 -33.67 -14.75
CA ILE A 398 8.37 -32.36 -14.89
C ILE A 398 6.86 -32.49 -14.76
N ALA A 399 6.24 -33.34 -15.59
CA ALA A 399 4.82 -33.62 -15.58
C ALA A 399 4.35 -34.17 -14.22
N ALA A 400 5.14 -34.98 -13.52
CA ALA A 400 4.83 -35.42 -12.16
C ALA A 400 4.65 -34.25 -11.17
N LYS A 401 5.40 -33.14 -11.35
CA LYS A 401 5.34 -31.93 -10.51
C LYS A 401 4.46 -30.80 -11.06
N LEU A 402 3.64 -31.05 -12.09
CA LEU A 402 2.58 -30.15 -12.54
C LEU A 402 1.19 -30.70 -12.15
N LEU A 403 0.25 -29.84 -11.76
CA LEU A 403 -1.18 -30.20 -11.66
C LEU A 403 -1.96 -29.42 -12.72
N ASP A 404 -2.57 -30.13 -13.66
CA ASP A 404 -3.28 -29.55 -14.80
C ASP A 404 -4.38 -30.50 -15.31
N GLY A 405 -5.04 -30.11 -16.40
CA GLY A 405 -6.06 -30.87 -17.14
C GLY A 405 -5.66 -32.26 -17.68
N THR A 406 -4.41 -32.72 -17.50
CA THR A 406 -4.05 -34.15 -17.70
C THR A 406 -4.36 -34.99 -16.46
N LYS A 407 -4.34 -34.40 -15.26
CA LYS A 407 -4.51 -35.07 -13.96
C LYS A 407 -5.87 -34.79 -13.32
N ASP A 408 -6.37 -33.57 -13.44
CA ASP A 408 -7.75 -33.23 -13.09
C ASP A 408 -8.47 -32.74 -14.35
N PRO A 409 -9.32 -33.56 -15.00
CA PRO A 409 -10.03 -33.18 -16.22
C PRO A 409 -10.95 -31.95 -16.10
N ARG A 410 -11.20 -31.44 -14.88
CA ARG A 410 -11.94 -30.20 -14.65
C ARG A 410 -11.05 -28.96 -14.78
N GLY A 411 -9.74 -29.11 -14.65
CA GLY A 411 -8.76 -28.02 -14.67
C GLY A 411 -8.25 -27.66 -16.07
N GLY A 412 -7.75 -26.44 -16.21
CA GLY A 412 -7.04 -25.96 -17.40
C GLY A 412 -5.70 -26.68 -17.62
N ARG A 413 -5.17 -26.62 -18.85
CA ARG A 413 -3.88 -27.24 -19.21
C ARG A 413 -2.70 -26.29 -19.00
N VAL A 414 -1.54 -26.87 -18.64
CA VAL A 414 -0.25 -26.16 -18.65
C VAL A 414 0.47 -26.43 -19.96
N GLU A 415 0.86 -25.39 -20.68
CA GLU A 415 1.84 -25.49 -21.77
C GLU A 415 3.23 -25.20 -21.23
N PHE A 416 4.02 -26.25 -20.96
CA PHE A 416 5.34 -26.15 -20.34
C PHE A 416 6.52 -26.49 -21.27
N PHE A 417 6.26 -27.00 -22.47
CA PHE A 417 7.27 -27.22 -23.50
C PHE A 417 7.39 -26.01 -24.45
N PRO A 418 8.60 -25.57 -24.84
CA PRO A 418 9.90 -26.10 -24.42
C PRO A 418 10.24 -25.73 -22.98
N TRP A 419 10.76 -26.67 -22.19
CA TRP A 419 11.36 -26.39 -20.89
C TRP A 419 12.87 -26.18 -21.03
N LEU A 420 13.50 -25.63 -19.98
CA LEU A 420 14.95 -25.51 -19.93
C LEU A 420 15.57 -26.85 -19.50
N VAL A 421 16.68 -27.23 -20.14
CA VAL A 421 17.46 -28.45 -19.79
C VAL A 421 18.45 -28.23 -18.64
N GLN A 422 18.67 -26.97 -18.24
CA GLN A 422 19.52 -26.59 -17.11
C GLN A 422 18.90 -25.41 -16.37
N ARG A 423 19.19 -25.28 -15.07
CA ARG A 423 18.79 -24.13 -14.27
C ARG A 423 19.45 -22.84 -14.81
N PRO A 424 18.70 -21.73 -15.01
CA PRO A 424 19.29 -20.44 -15.38
C PRO A 424 20.29 -19.94 -14.34
N VAL A 425 21.47 -19.51 -14.79
CA VAL A 425 22.49 -18.88 -13.94
C VAL A 425 22.03 -17.53 -13.37
N ASN A 426 21.17 -16.82 -14.12
CA ASN A 426 20.69 -15.47 -13.78
C ASN A 426 19.37 -15.47 -12.99
N VAL A 427 18.83 -16.64 -12.61
CA VAL A 427 17.70 -16.68 -11.67
C VAL A 427 18.25 -16.47 -10.24
N PRO A 428 17.68 -15.52 -9.49
CA PRO A 428 18.14 -15.07 -8.18
C PRO A 428 18.21 -16.17 -7.12
#